data_AF-A0A974TQI0-F1
#
_entry.id   AF-A0A974TQI0-F1
#
_cell.length_a   1.000
_cell.length_b   1.000
_cell.length_c   1.000
_cell.angle_alpha   90.00
_cell.angle_beta   90.00
_cell.angle_gamma   90.00
#
_symmetry.space_group_name_H-M   'P 1'
#
loop_
_entity.id
_entity.type
_entity.pdbx_description
1 polymer ?
#
loop_
_entity_poly.entity_id
_entity_poly.type
_entity_poly.pdbx_seq_one_letter_code
_entity_poly.pdbx_strand_id
1 'polypeptide(L)'
;MRIVVRNSPAHVLADLDDGDAFALRAWYGNASSGDDEAIALSVIRRVKVMNGWIECDCLEAQHQPLLAPIQQERTFTLRRLTPKDNDPGRHEERPNHALACPFHVDKDASPALIDRGYHLRPPPKSDRSYIDALPAIPDRLADVSGQDPARPSERNDRPSRLSGVLWRMLDRAGANVIPPLQDGVDFTLANQLSRLRSASRELRVLRTWTLNALLSTWGPDYWNPESRWQQLLATSRADWPVGLRRTGFMLLFSTSVSTQSVMPASTSRTIDILSKVRQPLRGDPATRRPFLTLLNVDFQDDDEGPVRAVQAYAQPVYNGDTLFPVESGFERDVSHLLLWLQQSLFDAAPELRISIIKPLFAMKTPMGLCRPDFVLETAYRDQPPRRLLVEAFGMEIEEYRNAKEKTIPRMKHLGPIFAVSPEDLTEANSERTGRRLQAWVIDKIGNG
;
A
#
# COMPACT_ATOMS: atom_id res chain seq x y z
N MET A 1 -4.95 -18.42 -30.27
CA MET A 1 -4.98 -17.41 -29.17
C MET A 1 -3.65 -16.66 -29.18
N ARG A 2 -3.53 -15.48 -28.55
CA ARG A 2 -2.25 -14.75 -28.52
C ARG A 2 -2.04 -13.95 -27.24
N ILE A 3 -0.78 -13.67 -26.91
CA ILE A 3 -0.38 -12.77 -25.83
C ILE A 3 -0.29 -11.36 -26.39
N VAL A 4 -0.94 -10.40 -25.76
CA VAL A 4 -1.00 -8.99 -26.21
C VAL A 4 -0.55 -8.04 -25.11
N VAL A 5 -0.12 -6.84 -25.50
CA VAL A 5 0.31 -5.80 -24.56
C VAL A 5 -0.85 -5.34 -23.69
N ARG A 6 -0.61 -5.27 -22.39
CA ARG A 6 -1.56 -4.76 -21.41
C ARG A 6 -1.98 -3.33 -21.75
N ASN A 7 -3.30 -3.09 -21.76
CA ASN A 7 -3.92 -1.81 -22.13
C ASN A 7 -3.70 -1.34 -23.58
N SER A 8 -3.00 -2.11 -24.41
CA SER A 8 -2.79 -1.84 -25.84
C SER A 8 -2.90 -3.14 -26.66
N PRO A 9 -4.07 -3.81 -26.68
CA PRO A 9 -4.23 -5.16 -27.21
C PRO A 9 -3.94 -5.28 -28.71
N ALA A 10 -3.92 -4.17 -29.45
CA ALA A 10 -3.49 -4.12 -30.85
C ALA A 10 -2.03 -4.60 -31.06
N HIS A 11 -1.20 -4.60 -30.02
CA HIS A 11 0.20 -5.03 -30.11
C HIS A 11 0.35 -6.45 -29.58
N VAL A 12 0.72 -7.36 -30.48
CA VAL A 12 0.97 -8.77 -30.17
C VAL A 12 2.38 -8.93 -29.61
N LEU A 13 2.48 -9.66 -28.50
CA LEU A 13 3.72 -10.01 -27.83
C LEU A 13 4.23 -11.39 -28.22
N ALA A 14 3.32 -12.37 -28.35
CA ALA A 14 3.63 -13.73 -28.80
C ALA A 14 2.33 -14.44 -29.22
N ASP A 15 2.43 -15.36 -30.17
CA ASP A 15 1.33 -16.26 -30.49
C ASP A 15 1.30 -17.47 -29.53
N LEU A 16 0.11 -17.98 -29.26
CA LEU A 16 -0.10 -19.24 -28.56
C LEU A 16 -0.45 -20.29 -29.60
N ASP A 17 0.27 -21.41 -29.60
CA ASP A 17 -0.06 -22.52 -30.49
C ASP A 17 -1.39 -23.20 -30.12
N ASP A 18 -1.83 -24.12 -30.97
CA ASP A 18 -3.11 -24.81 -30.78
C ASP A 18 -3.12 -25.66 -29.50
N GLY A 19 -1.97 -26.17 -29.06
CA GLY A 19 -1.82 -26.93 -27.82
C GLY A 19 -1.94 -26.05 -26.58
N ASP A 20 -1.26 -24.91 -26.57
CA ASP A 20 -1.33 -23.87 -25.54
C ASP A 20 -2.79 -23.37 -25.39
N ALA A 21 -3.45 -23.09 -26.51
CA ALA A 21 -4.84 -22.63 -26.54
C ALA A 21 -5.83 -23.73 -26.10
N PHE A 22 -5.61 -24.98 -26.49
CA PHE A 22 -6.41 -26.12 -26.07
C PHE A 22 -6.30 -26.35 -24.56
N ALA A 23 -5.08 -26.43 -24.04
CA ALA A 23 -4.81 -26.66 -22.62
C ALA A 23 -5.44 -25.59 -21.72
N LEU A 24 -5.36 -24.32 -22.10
CA LEU A 24 -6.02 -23.21 -21.37
C LEU A 24 -7.54 -23.37 -21.32
N ARG A 25 -8.18 -23.76 -22.44
CA ARG A 25 -9.64 -23.96 -22.51
C ARG A 25 -10.07 -25.22 -21.76
N ALA A 26 -9.32 -26.31 -21.88
CA ALA A 26 -9.58 -27.57 -21.20
C ALA A 26 -9.50 -27.41 -19.68
N TRP A 27 -8.46 -26.73 -19.18
CA TRP A 27 -8.32 -26.45 -17.75
C TRP A 27 -9.46 -25.60 -17.22
N TYR A 28 -9.79 -24.49 -17.90
CA TYR A 28 -10.86 -23.61 -17.43
C TYR A 28 -12.26 -24.23 -17.54
N GLY A 29 -12.45 -25.15 -18.49
CA GLY A 29 -13.68 -25.90 -18.71
C GLY A 29 -13.82 -27.17 -17.86
N ASN A 30 -12.94 -27.40 -16.87
CA ASN A 30 -12.91 -28.62 -16.04
C ASN A 30 -12.78 -29.93 -16.84
N ALA A 31 -12.05 -29.89 -17.95
CA ALA A 31 -11.86 -31.02 -18.86
C ALA A 31 -10.36 -31.33 -19.11
N SER A 32 -9.44 -30.77 -18.31
CA SER A 32 -8.00 -30.95 -18.46
C SER A 32 -7.49 -32.29 -17.92
N SER A 33 -6.46 -32.82 -18.59
CA SER A 33 -5.54 -33.80 -18.02
C SER A 33 -4.43 -33.13 -17.21
N GLY A 34 -3.60 -33.91 -16.49
CA GLY A 34 -2.44 -33.37 -15.78
C GLY A 34 -1.39 -32.72 -16.70
N ASP A 35 -1.26 -33.20 -17.94
CA ASP A 35 -0.37 -32.61 -18.94
C ASP A 35 -0.93 -31.26 -19.44
N ASP A 36 -2.25 -31.17 -19.65
CA ASP A 36 -2.92 -29.92 -20.01
C ASP A 36 -2.76 -28.86 -18.91
N GLU A 37 -2.83 -29.25 -17.64
CA GLU A 37 -2.60 -28.34 -16.51
C GLU A 37 -1.16 -27.80 -16.50
N ALA A 38 -0.16 -28.64 -16.80
CA ALA A 38 1.23 -28.21 -16.87
C ALA A 38 1.46 -27.20 -18.02
N ILE A 39 0.85 -27.45 -19.18
CA ILE A 39 0.91 -26.55 -20.34
C ILE A 39 0.20 -25.22 -20.03
N ALA A 40 -1.02 -25.27 -19.50
CA ALA A 40 -1.79 -24.09 -19.12
C ALA A 40 -1.04 -23.22 -18.08
N LEU A 41 -0.41 -23.85 -17.08
CA LEU A 41 0.42 -23.16 -16.08
C LEU A 41 1.63 -22.47 -16.73
N SER A 42 2.32 -23.16 -17.65
CA SER A 42 3.45 -22.61 -18.41
C SER A 42 3.04 -21.37 -19.20
N VAL A 43 1.91 -21.42 -19.91
CA VAL A 43 1.37 -20.29 -20.67
C VAL A 43 1.03 -19.12 -19.75
N ILE A 44 0.35 -19.37 -18.62
CA ILE A 44 -0.02 -18.31 -17.67
C ILE A 44 1.22 -17.63 -17.08
N ARG A 45 2.26 -18.40 -16.73
CA ARG A 45 3.55 -17.86 -16.27
C ARG A 45 4.20 -17.01 -17.37
N ARG A 46 4.21 -17.50 -18.61
CA ARG A 46 4.76 -16.77 -19.78
C ARG A 46 4.07 -15.42 -19.97
N VAL A 47 2.74 -15.39 -19.98
CA VAL A 47 1.94 -14.16 -20.07
C VAL A 47 2.27 -13.19 -18.92
N LYS A 48 2.45 -13.73 -17.71
CA LYS A 48 2.77 -12.93 -16.52
C LYS A 48 4.15 -12.29 -16.61
N VAL A 49 5.16 -13.04 -17.05
CA VAL A 49 6.53 -12.54 -17.29
C VAL A 49 6.53 -11.45 -18.34
N MET A 50 5.74 -11.60 -19.40
CA MET A 50 5.63 -10.62 -20.48
C MET A 50 4.75 -9.41 -20.13
N ASN A 51 4.22 -9.32 -18.90
CA ASN A 51 3.26 -8.29 -18.47
C ASN A 51 2.07 -8.13 -19.45
N GLY A 52 1.65 -9.23 -20.07
CA GLY A 52 0.64 -9.27 -21.13
C GLY A 52 -0.76 -9.67 -20.66
N TRP A 53 -1.70 -9.64 -21.59
CA TRP A 53 -3.00 -10.29 -21.51
C TRP A 53 -3.09 -11.40 -22.55
N ILE A 54 -4.00 -12.34 -22.35
CA ILE A 54 -4.30 -13.36 -23.34
C ILE A 54 -5.51 -12.88 -24.12
N GLU A 55 -5.33 -12.71 -25.42
CA GLU A 55 -6.41 -12.51 -26.37
C GLU A 55 -6.94 -13.86 -26.84
N CYS A 56 -8.21 -14.09 -26.54
CA CYS A 56 -8.91 -15.31 -26.93
C CYS A 56 -9.51 -15.12 -28.32
N ASP A 57 -9.37 -16.12 -29.15
CA ASP A 57 -9.80 -16.22 -30.56
C ASP A 57 -11.21 -16.84 -30.71
N CYS A 58 -12.00 -16.86 -29.63
CA CYS A 58 -13.31 -17.52 -29.65
C CYS A 58 -14.39 -16.77 -30.44
N LEU A 59 -14.09 -15.56 -30.93
CA LEU A 59 -15.00 -14.74 -31.71
C LEU A 59 -14.40 -14.44 -33.09
N GLU A 60 -15.25 -14.31 -34.10
CA GLU A 60 -14.89 -13.73 -35.40
C GLU A 60 -15.25 -12.24 -35.41
N ALA A 61 -14.66 -11.48 -34.49
CA ALA A 61 -14.94 -10.04 -34.31
C ALA A 61 -13.66 -9.20 -34.45
N GLN A 62 -13.84 -7.91 -34.75
CA GLN A 62 -12.74 -6.94 -34.82
C GLN A 62 -12.00 -6.82 -33.48
N HIS A 63 -12.74 -6.88 -32.37
CA HIS A 63 -12.21 -6.90 -31.02
C HIS A 63 -12.38 -8.28 -30.42
N GLN A 64 -11.35 -8.77 -29.76
CA GLN A 64 -11.33 -10.09 -29.17
C GLN A 64 -11.44 -10.00 -27.63
N PRO A 65 -12.05 -11.00 -26.98
CA PRO A 65 -12.16 -11.04 -25.54
C PRO A 65 -10.82 -11.33 -24.87
N LEU A 66 -10.59 -10.72 -23.71
CA LEU A 66 -9.29 -10.69 -23.04
C LEU A 66 -9.32 -11.35 -21.66
N LEU A 67 -8.29 -12.14 -21.37
CA LEU A 67 -8.04 -12.77 -20.09
C LEU A 67 -6.76 -12.21 -19.46
N ALA A 68 -6.83 -11.85 -18.18
CA ALA A 68 -5.69 -11.39 -17.41
C ALA A 68 -5.29 -12.46 -16.39
N PRO A 69 -4.01 -12.87 -16.33
CA PRO A 69 -3.55 -13.76 -15.29
C PRO A 69 -3.56 -13.05 -13.93
N ILE A 70 -4.24 -13.68 -12.96
CA ILE A 70 -4.25 -13.27 -11.56
C ILE A 70 -3.49 -14.30 -10.75
N GLN A 71 -2.58 -13.81 -9.93
CA GLN A 71 -1.95 -14.60 -8.91
C GLN A 71 -2.76 -14.49 -7.62
N GLN A 72 -3.24 -15.62 -7.11
CA GLN A 72 -3.89 -15.72 -5.81
C GLN A 72 -3.07 -16.67 -4.92
N GLU A 73 -2.37 -16.11 -3.93
CA GLU A 73 -1.47 -16.84 -3.02
C GLU A 73 -0.54 -17.82 -3.78
N ARG A 74 -0.86 -19.13 -3.73
CA ARG A 74 -0.12 -20.26 -4.32
C ARG A 74 -0.72 -20.81 -5.62
N THR A 75 -1.69 -20.13 -6.21
CA THR A 75 -2.34 -20.56 -7.45
C THR A 75 -2.37 -19.46 -8.49
N PHE A 76 -2.39 -19.86 -9.76
CA PHE A 76 -2.76 -18.97 -10.85
C PHE A 76 -4.23 -19.17 -11.24
N THR A 77 -4.90 -18.06 -11.55
CA THR A 77 -6.23 -18.04 -12.14
C THR A 77 -6.30 -17.04 -13.30
N LEU A 78 -7.31 -17.15 -14.16
CA LEU A 78 -7.56 -16.21 -15.25
C LEU A 78 -8.80 -15.37 -14.92
N ARG A 79 -8.63 -14.05 -14.94
CA ARG A 79 -9.74 -13.09 -14.85
C ARG A 79 -10.10 -12.57 -16.23
N ARG A 80 -11.37 -12.71 -16.59
CA ARG A 80 -11.97 -12.09 -17.76
C ARG A 80 -12.05 -10.58 -17.62
N LEU A 81 -11.66 -9.87 -18.66
CA LEU A 81 -11.70 -8.40 -18.68
C LEU A 81 -12.99 -7.94 -19.34
N THR A 82 -13.93 -7.46 -18.53
CA THR A 82 -15.19 -6.87 -19.02
C THR A 82 -15.00 -5.38 -19.40
N PRO A 83 -15.93 -4.79 -20.16
CA PRO A 83 -16.03 -3.34 -20.31
C PRO A 83 -16.04 -2.64 -18.94
N LYS A 84 -15.41 -1.47 -18.84
CA LYS A 84 -15.57 -0.60 -17.67
C LYS A 84 -16.80 0.27 -17.92
N ASP A 85 -17.78 0.20 -17.02
CA ASP A 85 -18.89 1.14 -17.03
C ASP A 85 -18.37 2.57 -16.76
N ASN A 86 -18.80 3.52 -17.60
CA ASN A 86 -18.82 4.98 -17.42
C ASN A 86 -17.58 5.83 -17.81
N ASP A 87 -16.95 5.59 -18.97
CA ASP A 87 -16.13 6.64 -19.62
C ASP A 87 -16.52 6.80 -21.11
N PRO A 88 -17.22 7.88 -21.51
CA PRO A 88 -17.74 8.05 -22.88
C PRO A 88 -16.67 8.22 -23.97
N GLY A 89 -15.41 8.49 -23.60
CA GLY A 89 -14.36 8.90 -24.54
C GLY A 89 -13.31 7.85 -24.87
N ARG A 90 -13.33 6.70 -24.18
CA ARG A 90 -12.36 5.61 -24.40
C ARG A 90 -13.05 4.33 -24.02
N HIS A 91 -13.51 3.52 -24.95
CA HIS A 91 -13.50 2.06 -24.89
C HIS A 91 -14.10 1.53 -26.20
N GLU A 92 -13.27 1.01 -27.10
CA GLU A 92 -13.74 0.02 -28.05
C GLU A 92 -14.38 -1.11 -27.23
N GLU A 93 -15.66 -1.42 -27.47
CA GLU A 93 -16.45 -2.36 -26.69
C GLU A 93 -15.70 -3.68 -26.60
N ARG A 94 -15.24 -4.06 -25.40
CA ARG A 94 -14.60 -5.36 -25.19
C ARG A 94 -15.69 -6.42 -25.19
N PRO A 95 -15.76 -7.31 -26.20
CA PRO A 95 -16.83 -8.28 -26.24
C PRO A 95 -16.63 -9.35 -25.17
N ASN A 96 -17.72 -10.00 -24.79
CA ASN A 96 -17.68 -11.22 -23.99
C ASN A 96 -17.19 -12.39 -24.86
N HIS A 97 -16.80 -13.51 -24.25
CA HIS A 97 -16.46 -14.72 -25.00
C HIS A 97 -17.70 -15.34 -25.69
N ALA A 98 -17.50 -16.13 -26.75
CA ALA A 98 -18.59 -16.89 -27.39
C ALA A 98 -19.30 -17.82 -26.39
N LEU A 99 -20.59 -18.09 -26.59
CA LEU A 99 -21.40 -18.93 -25.69
C LEU A 99 -20.81 -20.32 -25.43
N ALA A 100 -20.16 -20.91 -26.44
CA ALA A 100 -19.52 -22.22 -26.33
C ALA A 100 -18.09 -22.17 -25.73
N CYS A 101 -17.57 -20.97 -25.46
CA CYS A 101 -16.23 -20.81 -24.90
C CYS A 101 -16.28 -21.06 -23.37
N PRO A 102 -15.37 -21.85 -22.78
CA PRO A 102 -15.36 -22.08 -21.33
C PRO A 102 -15.11 -20.79 -20.53
N PHE A 103 -14.58 -19.75 -21.17
CA PHE A 103 -14.40 -18.43 -20.57
C PHE A 103 -15.66 -17.54 -20.66
N HIS A 104 -16.79 -18.02 -21.18
CA HIS A 104 -18.05 -17.27 -21.20
C HIS A 104 -18.57 -16.98 -19.78
N VAL A 105 -19.27 -15.87 -19.61
CA VAL A 105 -19.95 -15.51 -18.36
C VAL A 105 -21.32 -14.95 -18.70
N ASP A 106 -22.36 -15.52 -18.08
CA ASP A 106 -23.71 -14.94 -18.11
C ASP A 106 -23.70 -13.58 -17.40
N LYS A 107 -24.34 -12.57 -17.99
CA LYS A 107 -24.32 -11.17 -17.52
C LYS A 107 -24.66 -11.00 -16.02
N ASP A 108 -25.36 -11.95 -15.41
CA ASP A 108 -25.80 -11.91 -14.01
C ASP A 108 -24.83 -12.58 -13.00
N ALA A 109 -23.73 -13.17 -13.46
CA ALA A 109 -22.76 -13.88 -12.60
C ALA A 109 -21.51 -13.06 -12.23
N SER A 110 -21.52 -11.74 -12.45
CA SER A 110 -20.38 -10.88 -12.09
C SER A 110 -20.30 -10.66 -10.58
N PRO A 111 -19.19 -11.02 -9.90
CA PRO A 111 -18.94 -10.54 -8.55
C PRO A 111 -18.87 -9.01 -8.59
N ALA A 112 -19.64 -8.36 -7.73
CA ALA A 112 -19.68 -6.90 -7.59
C ALA A 112 -18.26 -6.32 -7.62
N LEU A 113 -18.02 -5.42 -8.59
CA LEU A 113 -16.75 -4.74 -8.80
C LEU A 113 -16.25 -4.09 -7.50
N ILE A 114 -15.14 -4.64 -7.00
CA ILE A 114 -14.33 -4.11 -5.91
C ILE A 114 -13.47 -2.96 -6.48
N ASP A 115 -13.80 -1.71 -6.15
CA ASP A 115 -12.89 -0.57 -5.88
C ASP A 115 -13.69 0.74 -5.68
N ARG A 116 -14.69 0.72 -4.79
CA ARG A 116 -15.47 1.94 -4.44
C ARG A 116 -15.29 2.41 -2.99
N GLY A 117 -14.52 1.69 -2.18
CA GLY A 117 -14.35 2.04 -0.77
C GLY A 117 -13.19 3.01 -0.54
N TYR A 118 -13.46 4.30 -0.41
CA TYR A 118 -12.50 5.30 0.11
C TYR A 118 -12.16 5.08 1.61
N HIS A 119 -12.73 4.03 2.22
CA HIS A 119 -12.62 3.72 3.64
C HIS A 119 -11.64 2.57 3.87
N LEU A 120 -10.38 2.92 4.14
CA LEU A 120 -9.52 2.01 4.89
C LEU A 120 -10.13 1.89 6.29
N ARG A 121 -10.68 0.72 6.63
CA ARG A 121 -11.09 0.48 8.02
C ARG A 121 -9.86 0.64 8.92
N PRO A 122 -9.96 1.40 10.03
CA PRO A 122 -8.87 1.49 10.99
C PRO A 122 -8.40 0.09 11.40
N PRO A 123 -7.17 -0.34 11.03
CA PRO A 123 -6.69 -1.65 11.44
C PRO A 123 -6.21 -1.57 12.89
N PRO A 124 -6.55 -2.55 13.75
CA PRO A 124 -5.92 -2.63 15.06
C PRO A 124 -4.42 -2.86 14.91
N LYS A 125 -3.64 -2.37 15.87
CA LYS A 125 -2.21 -2.67 15.94
C LYS A 125 -2.02 -4.17 16.17
N SER A 126 -1.09 -4.77 15.42
CA SER A 126 -0.71 -6.16 15.60
C SER A 126 0.49 -6.26 16.54
N ASP A 127 0.36 -7.07 17.59
CA ASP A 127 1.44 -7.33 18.54
C ASP A 127 2.41 -8.44 18.07
N ARG A 128 2.14 -9.05 16.90
CA ARG A 128 2.96 -10.14 16.36
C ARG A 128 4.35 -9.65 15.99
N SER A 129 5.42 -10.11 16.63
CA SER A 129 6.81 -9.74 16.26
C SER A 129 7.22 -10.18 14.85
N TYR A 130 6.52 -11.13 14.25
CA TYR A 130 6.79 -11.63 12.90
C TYR A 130 6.11 -10.77 11.81
N ILE A 131 6.74 -10.75 10.63
CA ILE A 131 6.17 -10.22 9.40
C ILE A 131 6.11 -11.31 8.34
N ASP A 132 5.16 -11.20 7.41
CA ASP A 132 5.00 -12.19 6.36
C ASP A 132 6.05 -11.97 5.25
N ALA A 133 6.73 -13.05 4.88
CA ALA A 133 7.53 -13.12 3.67
C ALA A 133 6.65 -13.37 2.43
N LEU A 134 7.25 -13.33 1.23
CA LEU A 134 6.56 -13.70 0.01
C LEU A 134 6.17 -15.19 0.05
N PRO A 135 4.91 -15.55 -0.30
CA PRO A 135 4.51 -16.95 -0.43
C PRO A 135 5.29 -17.60 -1.58
N ALA A 136 5.52 -18.92 -1.51
CA ALA A 136 6.11 -19.68 -2.61
C ALA A 136 5.48 -19.35 -3.98
N ILE A 137 6.26 -19.49 -5.06
CA ILE A 137 5.72 -19.31 -6.41
C ILE A 137 4.64 -20.36 -6.64
N PRO A 138 3.44 -19.96 -7.08
CA PRO A 138 2.42 -20.91 -7.49
C PRO A 138 2.99 -21.92 -8.49
N ASP A 139 3.00 -23.17 -8.09
CA ASP A 139 3.36 -24.34 -8.89
C ASP A 139 2.12 -25.10 -9.38
N ARG A 140 0.93 -24.62 -9.03
CA ARG A 140 -0.34 -25.25 -9.35
C ARG A 140 -1.36 -24.23 -9.84
N LEU A 141 -2.29 -24.71 -10.65
CA LEU A 141 -3.47 -23.97 -11.03
C LEU A 141 -4.51 -24.02 -9.90
N ALA A 142 -5.39 -23.01 -9.85
CA ALA A 142 -6.51 -23.05 -8.91
C ALA A 142 -7.44 -24.21 -9.26
N ASP A 143 -7.85 -24.98 -8.25
CA ASP A 143 -8.90 -25.99 -8.39
C ASP A 143 -10.25 -25.27 -8.53
N VAL A 144 -10.89 -25.40 -9.69
CA VAL A 144 -12.17 -24.75 -10.01
C VAL A 144 -13.35 -25.53 -9.40
N SER A 145 -13.15 -26.80 -9.02
CA SER A 145 -14.17 -27.70 -8.48
C SER A 145 -14.19 -27.77 -6.94
N GLY A 146 -13.07 -27.42 -6.30
CA GLY A 146 -12.94 -27.41 -4.85
C GLY A 146 -13.54 -26.15 -4.21
N GLN A 147 -14.42 -26.34 -3.22
CA GLN A 147 -14.69 -25.31 -2.21
C GLN A 147 -13.41 -25.06 -1.39
N ASP A 148 -12.48 -24.30 -1.95
CA ASP A 148 -11.36 -23.77 -1.17
C ASP A 148 -11.98 -22.86 -0.10
N PRO A 149 -11.76 -23.11 1.21
CA PRO A 149 -12.44 -22.36 2.25
C PRO A 149 -12.18 -20.89 2.03
N ALA A 150 -13.24 -20.13 1.71
CA ALA A 150 -13.20 -18.76 1.23
C ALA A 150 -12.19 -17.91 2.01
N ARG A 151 -10.95 -17.88 1.53
CA ARG A 151 -9.94 -16.99 2.08
C ARG A 151 -10.27 -15.61 1.55
N PRO A 152 -10.28 -14.59 2.42
CA PRO A 152 -10.72 -13.28 2.01
C PRO A 152 -9.80 -12.83 0.88
N SER A 153 -10.38 -12.67 -0.30
CA SER A 153 -9.81 -11.83 -1.35
C SER A 153 -9.26 -10.59 -0.65
N GLU A 154 -8.03 -10.18 -0.97
CA GLU A 154 -7.48 -8.96 -0.40
C GLU A 154 -8.45 -7.82 -0.72
N ARG A 155 -9.30 -7.48 0.25
CA ARG A 155 -10.31 -6.47 0.08
C ARG A 155 -9.59 -5.14 0.00
N ASN A 156 -9.90 -4.35 -1.01
CA ASN A 156 -9.30 -3.03 -1.18
C ASN A 156 -9.72 -2.03 -0.07
N ASP A 157 -10.63 -2.44 0.86
CA ASP A 157 -11.00 -1.69 2.08
C ASP A 157 -10.01 -1.86 3.26
N ARG A 158 -8.90 -2.60 3.06
CA ARG A 158 -7.87 -2.84 4.08
C ARG A 158 -6.46 -2.49 3.58
N PRO A 159 -5.58 -1.97 4.46
CA PRO A 159 -4.17 -1.79 4.11
C PRO A 159 -3.54 -3.12 3.69
N SER A 160 -2.67 -3.07 2.69
CA SER A 160 -1.86 -4.23 2.29
C SER A 160 -1.00 -4.77 3.44
N ARG A 161 -0.61 -6.05 3.36
CA ARG A 161 0.31 -6.64 4.35
C ARG A 161 1.60 -5.84 4.48
N LEU A 162 2.15 -5.39 3.34
CA LEU A 162 3.38 -4.58 3.28
C LEU A 162 3.20 -3.19 3.92
N SER A 163 2.05 -2.53 3.73
CA SER A 163 1.74 -1.29 4.48
C SER A 163 1.66 -1.52 5.98
N GLY A 164 1.09 -2.65 6.41
CA GLY A 164 1.07 -3.01 7.82
C GLY A 164 2.47 -3.15 8.42
N VAL A 165 3.42 -3.74 7.66
CA VAL A 165 4.83 -3.81 8.07
C VAL A 165 5.44 -2.41 8.19
N LEU A 166 5.28 -1.57 7.17
CA LEU A 166 5.84 -0.21 7.19
C LEU A 166 5.27 0.63 8.34
N TRP A 167 3.96 0.56 8.58
CA TRP A 167 3.32 1.30 9.67
C TRP A 167 3.82 0.85 11.05
N ARG A 168 4.09 -0.44 11.23
CA ARG A 168 4.69 -0.94 12.48
C ARG A 168 6.13 -0.46 12.66
N MET A 169 6.90 -0.35 11.58
CA MET A 169 8.24 0.24 11.63
C MET A 169 8.19 1.73 11.99
N LEU A 170 7.32 2.49 11.34
CA LEU A 170 7.12 3.92 11.62
C LEU A 170 6.70 4.16 13.08
N ASP A 171 5.72 3.39 13.56
CA ASP A 171 5.20 3.46 14.92
C ASP A 171 6.28 3.14 15.97
N ARG A 172 7.04 2.05 15.79
CA ARG A 172 8.14 1.70 16.70
C ARG A 172 9.31 2.67 16.65
N ALA A 173 9.59 3.26 15.49
CA ALA A 173 10.63 4.27 15.36
C ALA A 173 10.20 5.64 15.90
N GLY A 174 8.94 5.83 16.27
CA GLY A 174 8.37 7.12 16.62
C GLY A 174 8.32 8.10 15.45
N ALA A 175 8.43 7.62 14.20
CA ALA A 175 8.44 8.47 13.01
C ALA A 175 7.07 9.12 12.73
N ASN A 176 6.00 8.55 13.31
CA ASN A 176 4.66 9.13 13.30
C ASN A 176 4.39 10.08 14.47
N VAL A 177 5.44 10.51 15.18
CA VAL A 177 5.37 11.47 16.29
C VAL A 177 6.36 12.59 16.04
N ILE A 178 5.87 13.83 16.05
CA ILE A 178 6.70 15.03 16.20
C ILE A 178 6.75 15.33 17.70
N PRO A 179 7.89 15.11 18.37
CA PRO A 179 8.06 15.44 19.78
C PRO A 179 7.95 16.95 20.03
N PRO A 180 7.80 17.37 21.30
CA PRO A 180 7.87 18.78 21.69
C PRO A 180 9.20 19.40 21.26
N LEU A 181 9.16 20.67 20.82
CA LEU A 181 10.36 21.40 20.36
C LEU A 181 11.45 21.50 21.44
N GLN A 182 11.04 21.48 22.71
CA GLN A 182 11.92 21.42 23.87
C GLN A 182 12.89 20.23 23.85
N ASP A 183 12.56 19.14 23.16
CA ASP A 183 13.39 17.93 23.13
C ASP A 183 14.54 18.02 22.11
N GLY A 184 14.56 19.05 21.27
CA GLY A 184 15.69 19.33 20.37
C GLY A 184 16.04 18.18 19.42
N VAL A 185 15.03 17.42 18.98
CA VAL A 185 15.24 16.19 18.23
C VAL A 185 15.77 16.47 16.83
N ASP A 186 16.86 15.80 16.48
CA ASP A 186 17.39 15.83 15.12
C ASP A 186 16.52 14.96 14.17
N PHE A 187 16.03 15.58 13.10
CA PHE A 187 15.25 14.95 12.04
C PHE A 187 16.04 14.75 10.73
N THR A 188 17.37 14.84 10.71
CA THR A 188 18.13 14.47 9.51
C THR A 188 17.69 13.12 8.95
N LEU A 189 17.57 13.01 7.62
CA LEU A 189 17.12 11.79 6.94
C LEU A 189 17.93 10.56 7.38
N ALA A 190 19.25 10.73 7.54
CA ALA A 190 20.15 9.68 8.02
C ALA A 190 19.75 9.16 9.41
N ASN A 191 19.44 10.05 10.35
CA ASN A 191 19.02 9.66 11.69
C ASN A 191 17.62 9.03 11.71
N GLN A 192 16.69 9.55 10.91
CA GLN A 192 15.37 8.94 10.77
C GLN A 192 15.44 7.52 10.19
N LEU A 193 16.22 7.30 9.12
CA LEU A 193 16.47 5.97 8.57
C LEU A 193 17.21 5.06 9.58
N SER A 194 18.10 5.61 10.40
CA SER A 194 18.75 4.87 11.49
C SER A 194 17.77 4.38 12.56
N ARG A 195 16.81 5.22 12.97
CA ARG A 195 15.73 4.84 13.90
C ARG A 195 14.84 3.77 13.29
N LEU A 196 14.47 3.88 12.02
CA LEU A 196 13.67 2.88 11.30
C LEU A 196 14.40 1.53 11.19
N ARG A 197 15.71 1.53 10.90
CA ARG A 197 16.54 0.32 10.93
C ARG A 197 16.56 -0.29 12.33
N SER A 198 16.73 0.53 13.36
CA SER A 198 16.72 0.04 14.75
C SER A 198 15.38 -0.59 15.13
N ALA A 199 14.25 0.04 14.80
CA ALA A 199 12.91 -0.52 14.99
C ALA A 199 12.69 -1.85 14.23
N SER A 200 13.32 -2.00 13.05
CA SER A 200 13.24 -3.23 12.26
C SER A 200 14.02 -4.41 12.87
N ARG A 201 14.90 -4.20 13.85
CA ARG A 201 15.57 -5.29 14.58
C ARG A 201 14.59 -6.05 15.50
N GLU A 202 13.55 -5.37 15.97
CA GLU A 202 12.50 -5.95 16.80
C GLU A 202 11.44 -6.71 15.98
N LEU A 203 11.56 -6.68 14.65
CA LEU A 203 10.70 -7.41 13.72
C LEU A 203 11.46 -8.61 13.17
N ARG A 204 10.78 -9.74 13.04
CA ARG A 204 11.35 -10.98 12.52
C ARG A 204 10.69 -11.40 11.22
N VAL A 205 11.48 -11.85 10.27
CA VAL A 205 11.00 -12.48 9.02
C VAL A 205 10.99 -13.99 9.21
N LEU A 206 12.06 -14.51 9.81
CA LEU A 206 12.22 -15.91 10.18
C LEU A 206 12.63 -16.02 11.65
N ARG A 207 12.68 -17.25 12.19
CA ARG A 207 13.19 -17.51 13.54
C ARG A 207 14.67 -17.11 13.68
N THR A 208 15.46 -17.21 12.62
CA THR A 208 16.88 -16.83 12.61
C THR A 208 17.08 -15.38 12.17
N TRP A 209 16.26 -14.89 11.24
CA TRP A 209 16.46 -13.58 10.60
C TRP A 209 15.50 -12.49 11.08
N THR A 210 16.07 -11.38 11.55
CA THR A 210 15.35 -10.12 11.78
C THR A 210 15.07 -9.41 10.46
N LEU A 211 14.06 -8.53 10.43
CA LEU A 211 13.80 -7.69 9.27
C LEU A 211 15.03 -6.83 8.95
N ASN A 212 15.65 -6.20 9.95
CA ASN A 212 16.85 -5.39 9.75
C ASN A 212 17.98 -6.13 8.99
N ALA A 213 18.18 -7.41 9.27
CA ALA A 213 19.24 -8.19 8.63
C ALA A 213 18.98 -8.42 7.13
N LEU A 214 17.71 -8.44 6.73
CA LEU A 214 17.27 -8.67 5.35
C LEU A 214 16.75 -7.38 4.67
N LEU A 215 17.00 -6.22 5.29
CA LEU A 215 16.53 -4.91 4.86
C LEU A 215 17.71 -4.04 4.41
N SER A 216 17.64 -3.47 3.21
CA SER A 216 18.49 -2.34 2.82
C SER A 216 17.73 -1.02 2.90
N THR A 217 18.43 0.06 3.21
CA THR A 217 17.93 1.43 3.12
C THR A 217 18.62 2.24 2.02
N TRP A 218 19.37 1.57 1.14
CA TRP A 218 20.18 2.20 0.10
C TRP A 218 19.81 1.63 -1.27
N GLY A 219 19.27 2.47 -2.16
CA GLY A 219 18.77 2.05 -3.46
C GLY A 219 19.79 1.30 -4.33
N PRO A 220 21.05 1.78 -4.45
CA PRO A 220 22.09 1.10 -5.22
C PRO A 220 22.36 -0.37 -4.84
N ASP A 221 22.07 -0.79 -3.61
CA ASP A 221 22.21 -2.20 -3.21
C ASP A 221 21.35 -3.15 -4.05
N TYR A 222 20.26 -2.65 -4.66
CA TYR A 222 19.40 -3.45 -5.55
C TYR A 222 20.14 -4.01 -6.76
N TRP A 223 21.06 -3.25 -7.34
CA TRP A 223 21.82 -3.64 -8.54
C TRP A 223 23.23 -4.15 -8.23
N ASN A 224 23.60 -4.27 -6.95
CA ASN A 224 24.93 -4.71 -6.54
C ASN A 224 24.85 -6.08 -5.85
N PRO A 225 25.17 -7.19 -6.57
CA PRO A 225 25.23 -8.53 -6.00
C PRO A 225 26.25 -8.68 -4.86
N GLU A 226 27.29 -7.84 -4.84
CA GLU A 226 28.32 -7.81 -3.80
C GLU A 226 27.93 -6.95 -2.59
N SER A 227 26.76 -6.29 -2.63
CA SER A 227 26.28 -5.55 -1.47
C SER A 227 26.08 -6.47 -0.27
N ARG A 228 26.42 -5.98 0.93
CA ARG A 228 26.22 -6.72 2.18
C ARG A 228 24.78 -7.25 2.31
N TRP A 229 23.80 -6.48 1.87
CA TRP A 229 22.40 -6.87 1.90
C TRP A 229 22.11 -8.09 1.03
N GLN A 230 22.55 -8.10 -0.24
CA GLN A 230 22.38 -9.27 -1.10
C GLN A 230 23.18 -10.49 -0.62
N GLN A 231 24.38 -10.29 -0.07
CA GLN A 231 25.15 -11.38 0.55
C GLN A 231 24.46 -12.00 1.78
N LEU A 232 23.81 -11.20 2.61
CA LEU A 232 23.01 -11.69 3.73
C LEU A 232 21.78 -12.46 3.25
N LEU A 233 21.11 -11.98 2.19
CA LEU A 233 20.04 -12.74 1.54
C LEU A 233 20.57 -14.08 0.99
N ALA A 234 21.70 -14.06 0.30
CA ALA A 234 22.36 -15.28 -0.20
C ALA A 234 22.60 -16.29 0.93
N THR A 235 23.20 -15.84 2.03
CA THR A 235 23.51 -16.66 3.21
C THR A 235 22.24 -17.21 3.88
N SER A 236 21.13 -16.47 3.85
CA SER A 236 19.87 -16.90 4.47
C SER A 236 19.19 -18.07 3.78
N ARG A 237 19.63 -18.49 2.57
CA ARG A 237 18.95 -19.47 1.70
C ARG A 237 18.49 -20.73 2.43
N ALA A 238 19.38 -21.34 3.22
CA ALA A 238 19.11 -22.62 3.89
C ALA A 238 18.03 -22.53 5.00
N ASP A 239 17.73 -21.32 5.49
CA ASP A 239 16.77 -21.10 6.57
C ASP A 239 15.33 -20.91 6.09
N TRP A 240 15.12 -20.76 4.78
CA TRP A 240 13.79 -20.53 4.21
C TRP A 240 13.02 -21.83 4.10
N PRO A 241 11.80 -21.92 4.69
CA PRO A 241 10.98 -23.11 4.54
C PRO A 241 10.43 -23.21 3.11
N VAL A 242 10.21 -24.43 2.62
CA VAL A 242 9.67 -24.74 1.28
C VAL A 242 8.41 -23.92 0.92
N GLY A 243 7.62 -23.55 1.93
CA GLY A 243 6.40 -22.79 1.74
C GLY A 243 6.54 -21.28 1.49
N LEU A 244 7.75 -20.72 1.61
CA LEU A 244 8.05 -19.30 1.51
C LEU A 244 9.19 -19.06 0.53
N ARG A 245 9.16 -17.93 -0.18
CA ARG A 245 10.31 -17.49 -0.98
C ARG A 245 11.31 -16.80 -0.09
N ARG A 246 12.59 -16.97 -0.43
CA ARG A 246 13.64 -16.08 0.07
C ARG A 246 13.28 -14.64 -0.27
N THR A 247 13.03 -13.85 0.77
CA THR A 247 12.48 -12.50 0.64
C THR A 247 13.43 -11.49 1.26
N GLY A 248 13.90 -10.55 0.44
CA GLY A 248 14.58 -9.35 0.91
C GLY A 248 13.64 -8.16 0.97
N PHE A 249 14.03 -7.13 1.70
CA PHE A 249 13.28 -5.90 1.83
C PHE A 249 14.14 -4.69 1.49
N MET A 250 13.53 -3.64 0.96
CA MET A 250 14.17 -2.34 0.81
C MET A 250 13.25 -1.24 1.34
N LEU A 251 13.78 -0.37 2.20
CA LEU A 251 13.08 0.82 2.71
C LEU A 251 13.75 2.08 2.15
N LEU A 252 13.11 2.71 1.18
CA LEU A 252 13.71 3.75 0.36
C LEU A 252 12.92 5.06 0.45
N PHE A 253 13.62 6.15 0.75
CA PHE A 253 13.08 7.48 0.49
C PHE A 253 13.01 7.68 -1.03
N SER A 254 11.81 7.93 -1.54
CA SER A 254 11.49 7.92 -2.98
C SER A 254 10.89 9.26 -3.39
N THR A 255 11.45 9.87 -4.43
CA THR A 255 11.00 11.17 -4.95
C THR A 255 9.79 11.04 -5.88
N SER A 256 9.66 9.89 -6.54
CA SER A 256 8.48 9.56 -7.33
C SER A 256 8.21 8.05 -7.36
N VAL A 257 6.97 7.70 -7.65
CA VAL A 257 6.52 6.33 -7.86
C VAL A 257 5.49 6.30 -9.00
N SER A 258 5.44 5.20 -9.74
CA SER A 258 4.39 4.89 -10.71
C SER A 258 3.59 3.67 -10.25
N THR A 259 2.69 3.16 -11.08
CA THR A 259 1.95 1.92 -10.78
C THR A 259 2.85 0.68 -10.71
N GLN A 260 4.00 0.68 -11.38
CA GLN A 260 4.91 -0.46 -11.47
C GLN A 260 6.37 -0.08 -11.28
N SER A 261 6.67 1.09 -10.71
CA SER A 261 8.06 1.49 -10.52
C SER A 261 8.26 2.48 -9.37
N VAL A 262 9.45 2.47 -8.80
CA VAL A 262 9.87 3.32 -7.68
C VAL A 262 11.16 4.02 -8.06
N MET A 263 11.22 5.34 -7.83
CA MET A 263 12.42 6.15 -8.05
C MET A 263 13.02 6.56 -6.70
N PRO A 264 14.06 5.86 -6.21
CA PRO A 264 14.71 6.20 -4.94
C PRO A 264 15.47 7.52 -5.06
N ALA A 265 15.51 8.33 -4.01
CA ALA A 265 16.28 9.58 -4.00
C ALA A 265 17.81 9.35 -4.10
N SER A 266 18.28 8.17 -3.72
CA SER A 266 19.69 7.79 -3.69
C SER A 266 20.32 7.53 -5.06
N THR A 267 19.53 7.49 -6.13
CA THR A 267 20.01 7.13 -7.47
C THR A 267 19.10 7.72 -8.56
N SER A 268 19.63 7.87 -9.77
CA SER A 268 18.84 8.21 -10.96
C SER A 268 18.12 7.02 -11.58
N ARG A 269 18.41 5.79 -11.12
CA ARG A 269 17.81 4.56 -11.65
C ARG A 269 16.46 4.27 -11.00
N THR A 270 15.52 3.80 -11.81
CA THR A 270 14.21 3.35 -11.35
C THR A 270 14.24 1.85 -11.07
N ILE A 271 13.57 1.42 -10.00
CA ILE A 271 13.36 0.01 -9.66
C ILE A 271 11.98 -0.41 -10.19
N ASP A 272 11.97 -1.38 -11.11
CA ASP A 272 10.74 -1.95 -11.67
C ASP A 272 10.11 -2.95 -10.70
N ILE A 273 8.78 -2.87 -10.55
CA ILE A 273 7.98 -3.68 -9.64
C ILE A 273 7.11 -4.64 -10.45
N LEU A 274 7.34 -5.94 -10.29
CA LEU A 274 6.65 -6.98 -11.05
C LEU A 274 5.12 -6.91 -10.93
N SER A 275 4.62 -6.63 -9.71
CA SER A 275 3.19 -6.53 -9.45
C SER A 275 2.68 -5.09 -9.56
N LYS A 276 2.50 -4.42 -8.42
CA LYS A 276 2.02 -3.04 -8.33
C LYS A 276 2.65 -2.33 -7.13
N VAL A 277 2.84 -1.02 -7.26
CA VAL A 277 3.07 -0.12 -6.14
C VAL A 277 1.71 0.26 -5.54
N ARG A 278 1.47 -0.08 -4.29
CA ARG A 278 0.27 0.36 -3.56
C ARG A 278 0.53 1.69 -2.85
N GLN A 279 -0.51 2.50 -2.73
CA GLN A 279 -0.51 3.78 -2.03
C GLN A 279 -1.83 3.93 -1.25
N PRO A 280 -1.90 4.82 -0.24
CA PRO A 280 -3.19 5.27 0.29
C PRO A 280 -4.11 5.75 -0.84
N LEU A 281 -5.42 5.49 -0.72
CA LEU A 281 -6.40 5.84 -1.75
C LEU A 281 -6.97 7.27 -1.60
N ARG A 282 -6.54 8.05 -0.59
CA ARG A 282 -7.11 9.36 -0.25
C ARG A 282 -6.41 10.52 -0.98
N GLY A 283 -7.19 11.51 -1.44
CA GLY A 283 -6.70 12.72 -2.11
C GLY A 283 -6.09 12.51 -3.50
N ASP A 284 -5.62 13.58 -4.12
CA ASP A 284 -5.01 13.52 -5.47
C ASP A 284 -3.62 12.85 -5.44
N PRO A 285 -3.40 11.74 -6.20
CA PRO A 285 -2.10 11.10 -6.33
C PRO A 285 -0.94 12.03 -6.72
N ALA A 286 -1.19 13.08 -7.51
CA ALA A 286 -0.14 13.99 -7.97
C ALA A 286 0.51 14.76 -6.82
N THR A 287 -0.25 15.04 -5.76
CA THR A 287 0.18 15.84 -4.61
C THR A 287 0.77 15.00 -3.47
N ARG A 288 0.81 13.68 -3.59
CA ARG A 288 1.23 12.79 -2.48
C ARG A 288 2.74 12.69 -2.27
N ARG A 289 3.55 13.23 -3.16
CA ARG A 289 5.02 13.16 -3.05
C ARG A 289 5.53 14.03 -1.88
N PRO A 290 6.68 13.71 -1.25
CA PRO A 290 7.52 12.52 -1.47
C PRO A 290 7.02 11.28 -0.70
N PHE A 291 7.69 10.14 -0.89
CA PHE A 291 7.28 8.86 -0.31
C PHE A 291 8.40 8.18 0.49
N LEU A 292 8.00 7.45 1.52
CA LEU A 292 8.79 6.36 2.09
C LEU A 292 8.23 5.04 1.54
N THR A 293 9.05 4.33 0.76
CA THR A 293 8.62 3.11 0.06
C THR A 293 9.23 1.88 0.72
N LEU A 294 8.40 0.90 1.05
CA LEU A 294 8.84 -0.44 1.43
C LEU A 294 8.59 -1.38 0.26
N LEU A 295 9.63 -2.10 -0.17
CA LEU A 295 9.59 -3.09 -1.23
C LEU A 295 9.95 -4.47 -0.67
N ASN A 296 9.38 -5.51 -1.25
CA ASN A 296 9.91 -6.87 -1.11
C ASN A 296 10.54 -7.34 -2.43
N VAL A 297 11.56 -8.17 -2.31
CA VAL A 297 12.30 -8.72 -3.45
C VAL A 297 12.45 -10.23 -3.29
N ASP A 298 12.54 -10.94 -4.41
CA ASP A 298 12.92 -12.36 -4.50
C ASP A 298 14.01 -12.57 -5.56
N PHE A 299 14.43 -13.81 -5.79
CA PHE A 299 15.52 -14.19 -6.71
C PHE A 299 14.99 -14.98 -7.92
N GLN A 300 13.95 -14.44 -8.56
CA GLN A 300 13.29 -15.08 -9.70
C GLN A 300 12.66 -16.45 -9.39
N ASP A 301 12.38 -17.24 -10.41
CA ASP A 301 11.55 -18.44 -10.28
C ASP A 301 12.32 -19.66 -9.76
N ASP A 302 13.63 -19.69 -9.98
CA ASP A 302 14.57 -20.73 -9.54
C ASP A 302 15.24 -20.41 -8.19
N ASP A 303 14.98 -19.23 -7.63
CA ASP A 303 15.69 -18.67 -6.46
C ASP A 303 17.21 -18.54 -6.69
N GLU A 304 17.69 -18.56 -7.94
CA GLU A 304 19.12 -18.41 -8.29
C GLU A 304 19.37 -17.18 -9.17
N GLY A 305 18.31 -16.62 -9.77
CA GLY A 305 18.38 -15.41 -10.59
C GLY A 305 18.70 -14.13 -9.81
N PRO A 306 18.96 -13.01 -10.52
CA PRO A 306 19.18 -11.72 -9.88
C PRO A 306 17.94 -11.27 -9.09
N VAL A 307 18.18 -10.44 -8.08
CA VAL A 307 17.12 -9.83 -7.29
C VAL A 307 16.10 -9.13 -8.20
N ARG A 308 14.81 -9.42 -8.00
CA ARG A 308 13.69 -8.69 -8.62
C ARG A 308 12.73 -8.16 -7.56
N ALA A 309 12.30 -6.92 -7.69
CA ALA A 309 11.27 -6.35 -6.81
C ALA A 309 9.88 -6.85 -7.20
N VAL A 310 9.17 -7.43 -6.23
CA VAL A 310 7.91 -8.15 -6.48
C VAL A 310 6.71 -7.24 -6.23
N GLN A 311 6.67 -6.60 -5.06
CA GLN A 311 5.62 -5.67 -4.63
C GLN A 311 6.22 -4.50 -3.86
N ALA A 312 5.51 -3.38 -3.88
CA ALA A 312 5.89 -2.19 -3.13
C ALA A 312 4.66 -1.51 -2.49
N TYR A 313 4.89 -0.87 -1.36
CA TYR A 313 3.95 0.08 -0.76
C TYR A 313 4.67 1.41 -0.54
N ALA A 314 4.10 2.48 -1.10
CA ALA A 314 4.60 3.84 -1.00
C ALA A 314 3.72 4.64 -0.04
N GLN A 315 4.26 4.94 1.13
CA GLN A 315 3.64 5.80 2.13
C GLN A 315 4.01 7.26 1.82
N PRO A 316 3.05 8.14 1.52
CA PRO A 316 3.30 9.58 1.48
C PRO A 316 3.86 10.02 2.83
N VAL A 317 4.88 10.87 2.79
CA VAL A 317 5.44 11.51 3.98
C VAL A 317 5.41 13.03 3.83
N TYR A 318 5.60 13.73 4.93
CA TYR A 318 5.62 15.19 4.98
C TYR A 318 6.71 15.73 4.04
N ASN A 319 7.99 15.39 4.27
CA ASN A 319 9.10 15.70 3.37
C ASN A 319 10.34 14.80 3.62
N GLY A 320 11.49 15.12 3.03
CA GLY A 320 12.74 14.37 3.22
C GLY A 320 13.41 14.59 4.57
N ASP A 321 13.15 15.74 5.19
CA ASP A 321 13.67 16.11 6.51
C ASP A 321 12.77 15.62 7.64
N THR A 322 11.58 15.10 7.34
CA THR A 322 10.64 14.59 8.35
C THR A 322 9.78 13.53 7.68
N LEU A 323 10.09 12.25 7.94
CA LEU A 323 9.40 11.09 7.41
C LEU A 323 8.03 10.84 8.07
N PHE A 324 7.44 11.89 8.62
CA PHE A 324 6.13 11.87 9.26
C PHE A 324 5.06 11.48 8.22
N PRO A 325 4.29 10.41 8.46
CA PRO A 325 3.38 9.86 7.46
C PRO A 325 2.16 10.76 7.25
N VAL A 326 1.75 10.92 6.00
CA VAL A 326 0.51 11.60 5.60
C VAL A 326 -0.27 10.71 4.62
N GLU A 327 -1.57 10.89 4.47
CA GLU A 327 -2.40 10.09 3.55
C GLU A 327 -2.83 10.86 2.30
N SER A 328 -2.74 12.19 2.29
CA SER A 328 -3.12 13.06 1.18
C SER A 328 -2.31 14.36 1.17
N GLY A 329 -2.37 15.12 0.06
CA GLY A 329 -1.83 16.48 -0.01
C GLY A 329 -2.45 17.39 1.06
N PHE A 330 -3.77 17.35 1.24
CA PHE A 330 -4.45 18.14 2.26
C PHE A 330 -4.02 17.79 3.70
N GLU A 331 -3.79 16.51 4.01
CA GLU A 331 -3.22 16.14 5.32
C GLU A 331 -1.80 16.71 5.52
N ARG A 332 -1.02 16.89 4.44
CA ARG A 332 0.28 17.56 4.50
C ARG A 332 0.11 19.04 4.83
N ASP A 333 -0.86 19.73 4.21
CA ASP A 333 -1.18 21.14 4.52
C ASP A 333 -1.64 21.32 5.97
N VAL A 334 -2.45 20.39 6.49
CA VAL A 334 -2.80 20.37 7.93
C VAL A 334 -1.55 20.12 8.78
N SER A 335 -0.64 19.24 8.36
CA SER A 335 0.63 19.01 9.07
C SER A 335 1.49 20.28 9.12
N HIS A 336 1.54 21.07 8.02
CA HIS A 336 2.19 22.38 8.01
C HIS A 336 1.58 23.33 9.05
N LEU A 337 0.24 23.41 9.13
CA LEU A 337 -0.45 24.21 10.14
C LEU A 337 -0.12 23.75 11.57
N LEU A 338 -0.06 22.44 11.83
CA LEU A 338 0.24 21.91 13.17
C LEU A 338 1.68 22.16 13.59
N LEU A 339 2.64 22.06 12.67
CA LEU A 339 4.04 22.40 12.93
C LEU A 339 4.22 23.90 13.19
N TRP A 340 3.54 24.75 12.41
CA TRP A 340 3.49 26.19 12.67
C TRP A 340 2.89 26.49 14.06
N LEU A 341 1.79 25.82 14.42
CA LEU A 341 1.15 25.97 15.73
C LEU A 341 2.11 25.61 16.86
N GLN A 342 2.84 24.49 16.74
CA GLN A 342 3.81 24.05 17.74
C GLN A 342 4.91 25.10 17.93
N GLN A 343 5.46 25.63 16.83
CA GLN A 343 6.46 26.69 16.90
C GLN A 343 5.90 27.97 17.53
N SER A 344 4.73 28.44 17.07
CA SER A 344 4.12 29.67 17.57
C SER A 344 3.80 29.59 19.07
N LEU A 345 3.30 28.45 19.55
CA LEU A 345 3.02 28.26 20.97
C LEU A 345 4.29 28.04 21.79
N PHE A 346 5.33 27.45 21.22
CA PHE A 346 6.63 27.35 21.88
C PHE A 346 7.25 28.73 22.11
N ASP A 347 7.19 29.62 21.11
CA ASP A 347 7.70 30.98 21.22
C ASP A 347 6.91 31.81 22.26
N ALA A 348 5.59 31.64 22.31
CA ALA A 348 4.71 32.38 23.23
C ALA A 348 4.66 31.80 24.65
N ALA A 349 4.79 30.48 24.79
CA ALA A 349 4.69 29.75 26.05
C ALA A 349 5.69 28.56 26.07
N PRO A 350 6.98 28.80 26.34
CA PRO A 350 8.03 27.77 26.25
C PRO A 350 7.84 26.56 27.17
N GLU A 351 7.04 26.70 28.24
CA GLU A 351 6.70 25.61 29.16
C GLU A 351 5.56 24.71 28.65
N LEU A 352 4.85 25.13 27.60
CA LEU A 352 3.83 24.33 26.94
C LEU A 352 4.50 23.33 25.99
N ARG A 353 4.43 22.05 26.36
CA ARG A 353 4.95 20.94 25.57
C ARG A 353 3.83 20.38 24.71
N ILE A 354 4.04 20.31 23.40
CA ILE A 354 3.05 19.79 22.44
C ILE A 354 3.72 18.72 21.60
N SER A 355 3.17 17.51 21.60
CA SER A 355 3.55 16.45 20.65
C SER A 355 2.48 16.34 19.57
N ILE A 356 2.87 16.20 18.31
CA ILE A 356 1.95 15.97 17.18
C ILE A 356 2.07 14.52 16.76
N ILE A 357 0.97 13.78 16.82
CA ILE A 357 0.96 12.33 16.56
C ILE A 357 0.05 12.08 15.36
N LYS A 358 0.54 11.29 14.38
CA LYS A 358 -0.27 10.66 13.34
C LYS A 358 -0.60 9.23 13.76
N PRO A 359 -1.83 8.92 14.19
CA PRO A 359 -2.21 7.55 14.52
C PRO A 359 -2.18 6.69 13.26
N LEU A 360 -1.33 5.67 13.23
CA LEU A 360 -1.27 4.73 12.11
C LEU A 360 -2.29 3.59 12.28
N PHE A 361 -2.60 3.24 13.53
CA PHE A 361 -3.50 2.16 13.90
C PHE A 361 -4.76 2.68 14.59
N ALA A 362 -5.78 1.83 14.63
CA ALA A 362 -7.03 2.10 15.33
C ALA A 362 -6.82 2.20 16.84
N MET A 363 -7.47 3.19 17.44
CA MET A 363 -7.63 3.37 18.88
C MET A 363 -8.96 2.75 19.34
N LYS A 364 -8.94 2.09 20.49
CA LYS A 364 -10.13 1.50 21.11
C LYS A 364 -10.89 2.57 21.90
N THR A 365 -12.21 2.61 21.74
CA THR A 365 -13.13 3.42 22.54
C THR A 365 -14.30 2.56 22.99
N PRO A 366 -15.09 2.95 24.00
CA PRO A 366 -16.31 2.24 24.38
C PRO A 366 -17.31 2.09 23.22
N MET A 367 -17.33 3.03 22.27
CA MET A 367 -18.20 3.01 21.08
C MET A 367 -17.57 2.29 19.87
N GLY A 368 -16.42 1.63 20.05
CA GLY A 368 -15.71 0.88 19.01
C GLY A 368 -14.42 1.54 18.52
N LEU A 369 -13.88 1.03 17.42
CA LEU A 369 -12.60 1.49 16.86
C LEU A 369 -12.76 2.82 16.12
N CYS A 370 -11.80 3.72 16.32
CA CYS A 370 -11.63 4.94 15.51
C CYS A 370 -10.15 5.22 15.30
N ARG A 371 -9.82 6.07 14.33
CA ARG A 371 -8.45 6.53 14.08
C ARG A 371 -8.54 8.00 13.69
N PRO A 372 -8.27 8.92 14.62
CA PRO A 372 -8.25 10.34 14.27
C PRO A 372 -7.12 10.64 13.30
N ASP A 373 -7.25 11.71 12.53
CA ASP A 373 -6.25 12.08 11.54
C ASP A 373 -4.99 12.61 12.23
N PHE A 374 -5.13 13.39 13.30
CA PHE A 374 -4.02 13.83 14.16
C PHE A 374 -4.43 13.87 15.63
N VAL A 375 -3.46 13.67 16.52
CA VAL A 375 -3.60 13.85 17.97
C VAL A 375 -2.52 14.80 18.46
N LEU A 376 -2.91 15.81 19.21
CA LEU A 376 -2.00 16.65 19.97
C LEU A 376 -2.01 16.18 21.41
N GLU A 377 -0.85 15.77 21.91
CA GLU A 377 -0.64 15.56 23.35
C GLU A 377 0.02 16.81 23.92
N THR A 378 -0.72 17.52 24.79
CA THR A 378 -0.27 18.78 25.38
C THR A 378 -0.01 18.59 26.87
N ALA A 379 1.09 19.15 27.37
CA ALA A 379 1.41 19.18 28.79
C ALA A 379 1.90 20.59 29.15
N TYR A 380 1.36 21.15 30.23
CA TYR A 380 1.72 22.48 30.71
C TYR A 380 2.05 22.41 32.20
N ARG A 381 3.32 22.65 32.56
CA ARG A 381 3.81 22.53 33.94
C ARG A 381 3.41 21.19 34.56
N ASP A 382 2.90 21.22 35.79
CA ASP A 382 2.46 20.06 36.56
C ASP A 382 1.02 19.63 36.24
N GLN A 383 0.38 20.24 35.24
CA GLN A 383 -0.97 19.83 34.85
C GLN A 383 -0.96 18.47 34.14
N PRO A 384 -2.01 17.65 34.33
CA PRO A 384 -2.11 16.38 33.63
C PRO A 384 -2.13 16.60 32.11
N PRO A 385 -1.46 15.73 31.33
CA PRO A 385 -1.43 15.88 29.88
C PRO A 385 -2.82 15.73 29.29
N ARG A 386 -3.13 16.56 28.29
CA ARG A 386 -4.41 16.55 27.58
C ARG A 386 -4.24 16.03 26.17
N ARG A 387 -5.25 15.31 25.69
CA ARG A 387 -5.36 14.87 24.30
C ARG A 387 -6.34 15.74 23.56
N LEU A 388 -5.89 16.38 22.50
CA LEU A 388 -6.70 17.17 21.59
C LEU A 388 -6.67 16.51 20.21
N LEU A 389 -7.80 16.40 19.54
CA LEU A 389 -7.88 15.76 18.23
C LEU A 389 -8.01 16.82 17.13
N VAL A 390 -7.34 16.59 16.00
CA VAL A 390 -7.52 17.42 14.80
C VAL A 390 -7.93 16.52 13.63
N GLU A 391 -9.07 16.83 13.02
CA GLU A 391 -9.66 16.06 11.93
C GLU A 391 -9.57 16.83 10.61
N ALA A 392 -9.01 16.18 9.59
CA ALA A 392 -8.80 16.77 8.27
C ALA A 392 -9.90 16.31 7.30
N PHE A 393 -10.84 17.21 7.00
CA PHE A 393 -11.97 16.96 6.11
C PHE A 393 -11.61 17.22 4.64
N GLY A 394 -10.59 16.52 4.12
CA GLY A 394 -10.00 16.82 2.81
C GLY A 394 -10.78 16.36 1.57
N MET A 395 -11.94 15.70 1.72
CA MET A 395 -12.79 15.30 0.58
C MET A 395 -14.27 15.51 0.92
N GLU A 396 -14.99 16.22 0.05
CA GLU A 396 -16.44 16.43 0.14
C GLU A 396 -17.24 15.35 -0.62
N ILE A 397 -16.87 14.08 -0.45
CA ILE A 397 -17.68 12.98 -1.01
C ILE A 397 -18.63 12.50 0.08
N GLU A 398 -19.90 12.34 -0.27
CA GLU A 398 -20.98 11.95 0.63
C GLU A 398 -20.64 10.68 1.44
N GLU A 399 -19.98 9.71 0.82
CA GLU A 399 -19.49 8.50 1.50
C GLU A 399 -18.45 8.80 2.60
N TYR A 400 -17.54 9.75 2.36
CA TYR A 400 -16.54 10.20 3.36
C TYR A 400 -17.19 10.89 4.55
N ARG A 401 -18.21 11.74 4.30
CA ARG A 401 -19.02 12.38 5.35
C ARG A 401 -19.75 11.33 6.19
N ASN A 402 -20.47 10.41 5.55
CA ASN A 402 -21.22 9.34 6.22
C ASN A 402 -20.34 8.41 7.08
N ALA A 403 -19.09 8.15 6.65
CA ALA A 403 -18.15 7.38 7.47
C ALA A 403 -17.65 8.18 8.68
N LYS A 404 -17.33 9.47 8.51
CA LYS A 404 -16.86 10.33 9.60
C LYS A 404 -17.97 10.59 10.63
N GLU A 405 -19.22 10.75 10.22
CA GLU A 405 -20.38 10.86 11.12
C GLU A 405 -20.49 9.68 12.09
N LYS A 406 -20.14 8.47 11.63
CA LYS A 406 -20.12 7.26 12.48
C LYS A 406 -18.92 7.22 13.43
N THR A 407 -17.79 7.82 13.06
CA THR A 407 -16.55 7.77 13.85
C THR A 407 -16.36 8.96 14.78
N ILE A 408 -16.93 10.13 14.48
CA ILE A 408 -16.84 11.34 15.32
C ILE A 408 -17.35 11.08 16.75
N PRO A 409 -18.50 10.41 16.98
CA PRO A 409 -18.93 10.07 18.34
C PRO A 409 -17.91 9.22 19.10
N ARG A 410 -17.23 8.29 18.41
CA ARG A 410 -16.15 7.48 18.99
C ARG A 410 -14.95 8.35 19.38
N MET A 411 -14.54 9.24 18.48
CA MET A 411 -13.40 10.15 18.69
C MET A 411 -13.63 11.11 19.87
N LYS A 412 -14.86 11.56 20.10
CA LYS A 412 -15.20 12.42 21.25
C LYS A 412 -14.91 11.76 22.62
N HIS A 413 -14.81 10.43 22.69
CA HIS A 413 -14.35 9.73 23.90
C HIS A 413 -12.84 9.84 24.14
N LEU A 414 -12.05 10.19 23.13
CA LEU A 414 -10.59 10.34 23.24
C LEU A 414 -10.17 11.77 23.58
N GLY A 415 -10.96 12.77 23.17
CA GLY A 415 -10.69 14.19 23.43
C GLY A 415 -11.57 15.13 22.60
N PRO A 416 -11.50 16.45 22.86
CA PRO A 416 -12.15 17.46 22.04
C PRO A 416 -11.56 17.48 20.62
N ILE A 417 -12.39 17.79 19.63
CA ILE A 417 -12.04 17.73 18.21
C ILE A 417 -12.04 19.14 17.61
N PHE A 418 -10.98 19.48 16.89
CA PHE A 418 -10.91 20.63 15.99
C PHE A 418 -11.00 20.13 14.54
N ALA A 419 -11.97 20.65 13.79
CA ALA A 419 -12.17 20.32 12.38
C ALA A 419 -11.43 21.31 11.48
N VAL A 420 -10.78 20.80 10.43
CA VAL A 420 -10.15 21.60 9.37
C VAL A 420 -10.68 21.14 8.01
N SER A 421 -11.22 22.05 7.22
CA SER A 421 -11.66 21.82 5.84
C SER A 421 -10.72 22.52 4.83
N PRO A 422 -10.80 22.20 3.53
CA PRO A 422 -10.02 22.89 2.49
C PRO A 422 -10.20 24.41 2.49
N GLU A 423 -11.41 24.90 2.79
CA GLU A 423 -11.72 26.33 2.85
C GLU A 423 -10.95 27.06 3.96
N ASP A 424 -10.70 26.38 5.08
CA ASP A 424 -9.95 26.91 6.22
C ASP A 424 -8.47 27.16 5.88
N LEU A 425 -7.90 26.48 4.87
CA LEU A 425 -6.48 26.54 4.51
C LEU A 425 -6.22 27.29 3.19
N THR A 426 -7.21 27.99 2.66
CA THR A 426 -6.98 28.93 1.54
C THR A 426 -6.06 30.07 1.98
N GLU A 427 -5.40 30.73 1.02
CA GLU A 427 -4.50 31.87 1.30
C GLU A 427 -5.18 32.94 2.17
N ALA A 428 -6.46 33.25 1.89
CA ALA A 428 -7.24 34.23 2.64
C ALA A 428 -7.61 33.81 4.07
N ASN A 429 -7.71 32.50 4.34
CA ASN A 429 -8.26 31.98 5.62
C ASN A 429 -7.21 31.35 6.54
N SER A 430 -6.06 30.92 6.00
CA SER A 430 -5.04 30.15 6.72
C SER A 430 -4.57 30.81 8.02
N GLU A 431 -4.30 32.12 8.00
CA GLU A 431 -3.88 32.89 9.18
C GLU A 431 -4.98 32.93 10.26
N ARG A 432 -6.23 33.17 9.85
CA ARG A 432 -7.39 33.18 10.76
C ARG A 432 -7.60 31.80 11.38
N THR A 433 -7.48 30.75 10.59
CA THR A 433 -7.57 29.35 11.06
C THR A 433 -6.47 29.04 12.07
N GLY A 434 -5.23 29.47 11.81
CA GLY A 434 -4.11 29.33 12.74
C GLY A 434 -4.37 29.99 14.08
N ARG A 435 -4.84 31.25 14.09
CA ARG A 435 -5.24 31.95 15.33
C ARG A 435 -6.37 31.25 16.07
N ARG A 436 -7.40 30.75 15.35
CA ARG A 436 -8.51 30.00 15.93
C ARG A 436 -8.04 28.71 16.59
N LEU A 437 -7.13 27.98 15.95
CA LEU A 437 -6.55 26.75 16.48
C LEU A 437 -5.67 27.03 17.71
N GLN A 438 -4.85 28.08 17.67
CA GLN A 438 -4.03 28.49 18.81
C GLN A 438 -4.89 28.85 20.03
N ALA A 439 -5.90 29.70 19.85
CA ALA A 439 -6.84 30.07 20.90
C ALA A 439 -7.57 28.84 21.46
N TRP A 440 -7.98 27.91 20.60
CA TRP A 440 -8.63 26.67 21.01
C TRP A 440 -7.72 25.76 21.84
N VAL A 441 -6.44 25.61 21.47
CA VAL A 441 -5.48 24.83 22.27
C VAL A 441 -5.31 25.46 23.66
N ILE A 442 -5.14 26.79 23.73
CA ILE A 442 -4.98 27.52 25.00
C ILE A 442 -6.22 27.35 25.89
N ASP A 443 -7.43 27.55 25.33
CA ASP A 443 -8.71 27.34 26.04
C ASP A 443 -8.82 25.92 26.61
N LYS A 444 -8.42 24.91 25.83
CA LYS A 444 -8.51 23.51 26.26
C LYS A 444 -7.45 23.11 27.26
N ILE A 445 -6.39 23.90 27.44
CA ILE A 445 -5.41 23.72 28.53
C ILE A 445 -5.91 24.44 29.80
N GLY A 446 -6.40 25.68 29.67
CA GLY A 446 -6.78 26.53 30.81
C GLY A 446 -8.05 26.11 31.56
N ASN A 447 -9.00 25.44 30.91
CA ASN A 447 -10.23 24.96 31.56
C ASN A 447 -10.01 23.63 32.31
N GLY A 448 -9.21 23.65 33.38
CA GLY A 448 -8.95 22.52 34.28
C GLY A 448 -9.33 22.79 35.71
#